data_AF-A0A8H7VYJ4-F1
#
_entry.id   AF-A0A8H7VYJ4-F1
#
_cell.length_a   1.000
_cell.length_b   1.000
_cell.length_c   1.000
_cell.angle_alpha   90.00
_cell.angle_beta   90.00
_cell.angle_gamma   90.00
#
_symmetry.space_group_name_H-M   'P 1'
#
loop_
_entity.id
_entity.type
_entity.pdbx_description
1 polymer ?
#
loop_
_entity_poly.entity_id
_entity_poly.type
_entity_poly.pdbx_seq_one_letter_code
_entity_poly.pdbx_strand_id
1 'polypeptide(L)'
;LVIKNQNGIEPNILPQLAKIWDENIVDMHSGGSKAVSDPKNILSRNAAAGATAFVSGSLSFLLLSEEEQSFALNTVVQYAPRPYEWIRNCKATSDGLTIAHAGNEVPLDELAPWKIEHVQSHPMVWRNPGRLNQPHLQILGAWVCSLNTTGPSTGKATIIDDVAEARRICRSLMKKAMSAEYIYAHAWEEGDLVIFHNQGVLHSITGQLKDEKRLMWQCTMASSVPPERFTGSVFTKTIHSDTYDFIDSSKVDHVGRSILVTGASSGIGLATACSFVRAGASQIALTSIEPFPTEVYEAISEAARSCNHPPPTLLIYHLDVNDLKSISSTAKAITKACGRLDVLINNAGYMPVPSPIVESDDETYWHTFEINIRGTYRMTKALLPLLLSTADGLKTIVNLSSVAAHNFRPDSSAYGMTKFAVLRFTEFLCQENHEDGLVAFCVHPGAIMTKLAEAMPKETHAGLTDKPALAGDTIAFLAEGRRQWLNARYVSAQWDMEEFLQKKDEILAGDKLKMRMTF
;
A
#
# COMPACT_ATOMS: atom_id res chain seq x y z
N LEU A 1 -25.18 -18.54 -0.16
CA LEU A 1 -26.38 -19.05 -0.86
C LEU A 1 -26.80 -20.34 -0.17
N VAL A 2 -28.09 -20.49 0.13
CA VAL A 2 -28.66 -21.74 0.65
C VAL A 2 -29.72 -22.19 -0.35
N ILE A 3 -29.61 -23.41 -0.85
CA ILE A 3 -30.59 -24.04 -1.74
C ILE A 3 -31.21 -25.19 -0.96
N LYS A 4 -32.51 -25.08 -0.65
CA LYS A 4 -33.18 -26.02 0.28
C LYS A 4 -33.70 -27.28 -0.42
N ASN A 5 -33.86 -28.36 0.35
CA ASN A 5 -34.61 -29.57 -0.03
C ASN A 5 -34.19 -30.19 -1.38
N GLN A 6 -32.89 -30.22 -1.66
CA GLN A 6 -32.36 -30.88 -2.86
C GLN A 6 -32.41 -32.40 -2.70
N ASN A 7 -33.11 -33.07 -3.61
CA ASN A 7 -33.17 -34.53 -3.67
C ASN A 7 -32.32 -35.03 -4.83
N GLY A 8 -31.57 -36.13 -4.62
CA GLY A 8 -30.82 -36.80 -5.70
C GLY A 8 -29.51 -36.14 -6.12
N ILE A 9 -28.93 -35.25 -5.31
CA ILE A 9 -27.55 -34.79 -5.55
C ILE A 9 -26.59 -35.88 -5.08
N GLU A 10 -26.13 -36.70 -6.01
CA GLU A 10 -25.05 -37.64 -5.74
C GLU A 10 -23.75 -36.86 -5.41
N PRO A 11 -22.94 -37.30 -4.43
CA PRO A 11 -21.72 -36.59 -4.04
C PRO A 11 -20.71 -36.31 -5.17
N ASN A 12 -20.69 -37.17 -6.20
CA ASN A 12 -19.89 -37.05 -7.42
C ASN A 12 -20.34 -35.89 -8.34
N ILE A 13 -21.52 -35.29 -8.12
CA ILE A 13 -22.04 -34.13 -8.87
C ILE A 13 -21.49 -32.82 -8.30
N LEU A 14 -21.14 -32.77 -7.00
CA LEU A 14 -20.65 -31.53 -6.37
C LEU A 14 -19.42 -30.93 -7.09
N PRO A 15 -18.39 -31.73 -7.49
CA PRO A 15 -17.28 -31.20 -8.29
C PRO A 15 -17.72 -30.68 -9.67
N GLN A 16 -18.76 -31.28 -10.28
CA GLN A 16 -19.28 -30.85 -11.59
C GLN A 16 -20.03 -29.51 -11.48
N LEU A 17 -20.82 -29.33 -10.41
CA LEU A 17 -21.47 -28.04 -10.11
C LEU A 17 -20.43 -26.96 -9.82
N ALA A 18 -19.38 -27.30 -9.07
CA ALA A 18 -18.32 -26.37 -8.74
C ALA A 18 -17.54 -25.89 -9.99
N LYS A 19 -17.39 -26.75 -11.02
CA LYS A 19 -16.83 -26.38 -12.34
C LYS A 19 -17.62 -25.33 -13.10
N ILE A 20 -18.91 -25.11 -12.78
CA ILE A 20 -19.69 -24.02 -13.37
C ILE A 20 -19.12 -22.65 -12.93
N TRP A 21 -18.53 -22.59 -11.73
CA TRP A 21 -17.97 -21.36 -11.15
C TRP A 21 -16.45 -21.27 -11.27
N ASP A 22 -15.72 -22.40 -11.33
CA ASP A 22 -14.27 -22.44 -11.57
C ASP A 22 -13.87 -23.72 -12.34
N GLU A 23 -13.47 -23.55 -13.60
CA GLU A 23 -13.06 -24.64 -14.48
C GLU A 23 -11.77 -25.37 -14.01
N ASN A 24 -10.96 -24.73 -13.16
CA ASN A 24 -9.67 -25.22 -12.68
C ASN A 24 -9.75 -25.94 -11.33
N ILE A 25 -10.96 -26.31 -10.88
CA ILE A 25 -11.14 -26.92 -9.58
C ILE A 25 -10.37 -28.24 -9.43
N VAL A 26 -9.74 -28.40 -8.28
CA VAL A 26 -9.02 -29.63 -7.88
C VAL A 26 -9.79 -30.29 -6.74
N ASP A 27 -10.14 -31.57 -6.89
CA ASP A 27 -10.82 -32.35 -5.86
C ASP A 27 -9.94 -32.51 -4.63
N MET A 28 -10.38 -32.00 -3.46
CA MET A 28 -9.76 -32.35 -2.18
C MET A 28 -10.71 -32.31 -0.97
N HIS A 29 -10.52 -33.35 -0.16
CA HIS A 29 -10.85 -33.52 1.27
C HIS A 29 -12.32 -33.73 1.67
N SER A 30 -12.69 -34.99 1.91
CA SER A 30 -13.70 -35.34 2.91
C SER A 30 -13.09 -35.16 4.30
N GLY A 31 -13.73 -34.41 5.19
CA GLY A 31 -13.33 -34.38 6.60
C GLY A 31 -13.33 -35.80 7.18
N GLY A 32 -12.24 -36.19 7.84
CA GLY A 32 -12.14 -37.49 8.50
C GLY A 32 -13.22 -37.68 9.57
N SER A 33 -13.54 -38.94 9.87
CA SER A 33 -14.67 -39.40 10.69
C SER A 33 -14.56 -39.12 12.21
N LYS A 34 -13.84 -38.08 12.66
CA LYS A 34 -13.67 -37.78 14.09
C LYS A 34 -14.49 -36.56 14.51
N ALA A 35 -15.42 -36.82 15.43
CA ALA A 35 -16.27 -35.83 16.08
C ALA A 35 -15.46 -34.95 17.05
N VAL A 36 -15.82 -33.66 17.12
CA VAL A 36 -15.29 -32.69 18.08
C VAL A 36 -16.40 -32.37 19.09
N SER A 37 -16.21 -32.72 20.37
CA SER A 37 -17.18 -32.49 21.44
C SER A 37 -16.65 -31.45 22.43
N ASP A 38 -17.18 -30.22 22.41
CA ASP A 38 -16.97 -29.23 23.49
C ASP A 38 -18.32 -28.66 23.98
N PRO A 39 -18.75 -28.99 25.22
CA PRO A 39 -20.00 -28.50 25.81
C PRO A 39 -19.98 -27.02 26.22
N LYS A 40 -18.86 -26.30 26.11
CA LYS A 40 -18.77 -24.85 26.37
C LYS A 40 -19.04 -23.98 25.13
N ASN A 41 -19.46 -24.60 24.02
CA ASN A 41 -19.67 -23.91 22.75
C ASN A 41 -20.80 -22.85 22.83
N ILE A 42 -20.46 -21.62 22.44
CA ILE A 42 -21.33 -20.44 22.40
C ILE A 42 -22.62 -20.64 21.58
N LEU A 43 -22.63 -21.64 20.69
CA LEU A 43 -23.71 -21.96 19.76
C LEU A 43 -24.79 -22.84 20.36
N SER A 44 -24.61 -23.31 21.60
CA SER A 44 -25.64 -24.01 22.38
C SER A 44 -26.91 -23.18 22.60
N ARG A 45 -26.82 -21.84 22.52
CA ARG A 45 -27.98 -20.93 22.58
C ARG A 45 -28.80 -20.84 21.30
N ASN A 46 -28.25 -21.24 20.15
CA ASN A 46 -28.92 -21.11 18.84
C ASN A 46 -29.63 -22.40 18.37
N ALA A 47 -29.74 -23.43 19.22
CA ALA A 47 -30.43 -24.69 18.92
C ALA A 47 -29.98 -25.39 17.62
N ALA A 48 -28.75 -25.15 17.16
CA ALA A 48 -28.23 -25.64 15.88
C ALA A 48 -27.02 -26.56 16.09
N ALA A 49 -27.22 -27.67 16.81
CA ALA A 49 -26.17 -28.68 16.95
C ALA A 49 -25.89 -29.34 15.58
N GLY A 50 -24.62 -29.51 15.22
CA GLY A 50 -24.22 -30.08 13.93
C GLY A 50 -24.29 -29.14 12.73
N ALA A 51 -24.69 -27.88 12.88
CA ALA A 51 -24.69 -26.87 11.83
C ALA A 51 -23.29 -26.43 11.38
N THR A 52 -23.23 -25.65 10.30
CA THR A 52 -22.05 -24.84 9.95
C THR A 52 -22.36 -23.39 10.33
N ALA A 53 -21.53 -22.83 11.20
CA ALA A 53 -21.55 -21.42 11.57
C ALA A 53 -20.66 -20.60 10.63
N PHE A 54 -21.13 -19.42 10.28
CA PHE A 54 -20.45 -18.45 9.45
C PHE A 54 -20.34 -17.11 10.19
N VAL A 55 -19.18 -16.50 10.07
CA VAL A 55 -18.91 -15.14 10.56
C VAL A 55 -18.40 -14.31 9.39
N SER A 56 -19.07 -13.20 9.12
CA SER A 56 -18.69 -12.30 8.04
C SER A 56 -17.35 -11.63 8.34
N GLY A 57 -16.35 -11.80 7.49
CA GLY A 57 -15.07 -11.10 7.62
C GLY A 57 -15.21 -9.56 7.57
N SER A 58 -16.20 -9.04 6.84
CA SER A 58 -16.43 -7.59 6.77
C SER A 58 -16.98 -7.02 8.08
N LEU A 59 -18.05 -7.63 8.60
CA LEU A 59 -18.51 -7.38 9.97
C LEU A 59 -17.38 -7.52 11.01
N SER A 60 -16.56 -8.57 10.93
CA SER A 60 -15.41 -8.73 11.83
C SER A 60 -14.44 -7.56 11.80
N PHE A 61 -14.20 -6.98 10.62
CA PHE A 61 -13.38 -5.78 10.48
C PHE A 61 -14.08 -4.53 11.02
N LEU A 62 -15.37 -4.34 10.74
CA LEU A 62 -16.15 -3.18 11.19
C LEU A 62 -16.28 -3.11 12.71
N LEU A 63 -16.24 -4.25 13.41
CA LEU A 63 -16.29 -4.32 14.87
C LEU A 63 -14.95 -3.98 15.55
N LEU A 64 -13.87 -3.79 14.79
CA LEU A 64 -12.58 -3.34 15.29
C LEU A 64 -12.60 -1.83 15.58
N SER A 65 -11.81 -1.37 16.55
CA SER A 65 -11.53 0.06 16.74
C SER A 65 -10.73 0.61 15.55
N GLU A 66 -10.68 1.93 15.38
CA GLU A 66 -9.91 2.55 14.29
C GLU A 66 -8.42 2.16 14.33
N GLU A 67 -7.83 2.07 15.53
CA GLU A 67 -6.45 1.63 15.73
C GLU A 67 -6.25 0.17 15.28
N GLU A 68 -7.17 -0.72 15.65
CA GLU A 68 -7.13 -2.13 15.26
C GLU A 68 -7.39 -2.33 13.77
N GLN A 69 -8.30 -1.56 13.17
CA GLN A 69 -8.54 -1.54 11.73
C GLN A 69 -7.26 -1.15 10.99
N SER A 70 -6.61 -0.09 11.46
CA SER A 70 -5.36 0.41 10.90
C SER A 70 -4.24 -0.62 11.01
N PHE A 71 -4.07 -1.23 12.20
CA PHE A 71 -3.14 -2.34 12.41
C PHE A 71 -3.42 -3.50 11.45
N ALA A 72 -4.68 -3.96 11.35
CA ALA A 72 -5.04 -5.10 10.52
C ALA A 72 -4.81 -4.81 9.03
N LEU A 73 -5.15 -3.62 8.53
CA LEU A 73 -4.90 -3.24 7.14
C LEU A 73 -3.41 -3.27 6.76
N ASN A 74 -2.53 -3.01 7.73
CA ASN A 74 -1.09 -2.93 7.51
C ASN A 74 -0.33 -4.18 7.97
N THR A 75 -1.02 -5.24 8.37
CA THR A 75 -0.39 -6.48 8.84
C THR A 75 -0.48 -7.62 7.81
N VAL A 76 0.63 -8.34 7.64
CA VAL A 76 0.72 -9.62 6.95
C VAL A 76 0.95 -10.71 7.99
N VAL A 77 0.17 -11.78 7.90
CA VAL A 77 0.24 -12.95 8.78
C VAL A 77 1.14 -14.00 8.14
N GLN A 78 2.18 -14.42 8.85
CA GLN A 78 3.01 -15.56 8.46
C GLN A 78 2.45 -16.84 9.08
N TYR A 79 2.23 -17.86 8.25
CA TYR A 79 1.74 -19.16 8.71
C TYR A 79 2.86 -20.20 8.83
N ALA A 80 2.62 -21.23 9.62
CA ALA A 80 3.56 -22.33 9.78
C ALA A 80 3.69 -23.21 8.53
N PRO A 81 4.89 -23.71 8.23
CA PRO A 81 5.03 -24.86 7.34
C PRO A 81 4.30 -26.07 7.95
N ARG A 82 3.74 -26.94 7.11
CA ARG A 82 3.05 -28.18 7.55
C ARG A 82 2.09 -27.92 8.74
N PRO A 83 1.10 -27.02 8.58
CA PRO A 83 0.37 -26.40 9.70
C PRO A 83 -0.25 -27.40 10.69
N TYR A 84 -0.80 -28.52 10.20
CA TYR A 84 -1.39 -29.56 11.06
C TYR A 84 -0.36 -30.42 11.80
N GLU A 85 0.80 -30.66 11.19
CA GLU A 85 1.88 -31.39 11.85
C GLU A 85 2.50 -30.52 12.95
N TRP A 86 2.70 -29.22 12.65
CA TRP A 86 3.25 -28.24 13.59
C TRP A 86 2.43 -28.14 14.88
N ILE A 87 1.10 -28.12 14.78
CA ILE A 87 0.21 -27.98 15.96
C ILE A 87 -0.29 -29.32 16.53
N ARG A 88 0.26 -30.48 16.13
CA ARG A 88 -0.31 -31.80 16.49
C ARG A 88 -0.39 -32.07 18.00
N ASN A 89 0.49 -31.44 18.78
CA ASN A 89 0.56 -31.55 20.24
C ASN A 89 -0.15 -30.39 20.96
N CYS A 90 -0.68 -29.42 20.21
CA CYS A 90 -1.32 -28.22 20.75
C CYS A 90 -2.81 -28.44 21.02
N LYS A 91 -3.39 -27.59 21.86
CA LYS A 91 -4.84 -27.55 22.12
C LYS A 91 -5.41 -26.22 21.67
N ALA A 92 -6.54 -26.26 20.97
CA ALA A 92 -7.27 -25.05 20.60
C ALA A 92 -7.75 -24.27 21.83
N THR A 93 -7.96 -22.97 21.70
CA THR A 93 -8.70 -22.17 22.67
C THR A 93 -10.14 -22.66 22.78
N SER A 94 -10.81 -22.39 23.91
CA SER A 94 -12.20 -22.79 24.13
C SER A 94 -13.20 -22.14 23.16
N ASP A 95 -12.81 -21.06 22.49
CA ASP A 95 -13.58 -20.41 21.42
C ASP A 95 -13.18 -20.90 20.01
N GLY A 96 -12.19 -21.79 19.90
CA GLY A 96 -11.74 -22.39 18.65
C GLY A 96 -11.01 -21.45 17.69
N LEU A 97 -10.71 -20.21 18.09
CA LEU A 97 -10.11 -19.20 17.21
C LEU A 97 -8.60 -19.38 16.99
N THR A 98 -7.89 -19.94 17.98
CA THR A 98 -6.43 -20.15 17.93
C THR A 98 -6.01 -21.30 18.84
N ILE A 99 -4.72 -21.39 19.20
CA ILE A 99 -4.13 -22.33 20.14
C ILE A 99 -4.02 -21.70 21.54
N ALA A 100 -4.37 -22.45 22.58
CA ALA A 100 -4.45 -21.97 23.95
C ALA A 100 -3.08 -21.69 24.61
N HIS A 101 -2.06 -22.47 24.25
CA HIS A 101 -0.71 -22.39 24.81
C HIS A 101 0.33 -22.58 23.70
N ALA A 102 1.20 -21.59 23.51
CA ALA A 102 2.40 -21.74 22.70
C ALA A 102 3.46 -22.55 23.46
N GLY A 103 4.43 -23.09 22.73
CA GLY A 103 5.54 -23.91 23.23
C GLY A 103 5.31 -25.42 23.13
N ASN A 104 4.11 -25.86 22.76
CA ASN A 104 3.81 -27.28 22.50
C ASN A 104 3.88 -27.62 21.01
N GLU A 105 4.20 -26.67 20.15
CA GLU A 105 4.38 -26.92 18.73
C GLU A 105 5.55 -27.86 18.49
N VAL A 106 5.45 -28.66 17.41
CA VAL A 106 6.57 -29.48 16.96
C VAL A 106 7.69 -28.56 16.46
N PRO A 107 8.94 -28.74 16.91
CA PRO A 107 10.09 -28.01 16.37
C PRO A 107 10.16 -28.09 14.83
N LEU A 108 10.53 -27.00 14.17
CA LEU A 108 10.47 -26.91 12.70
C LEU A 108 11.40 -27.90 11.98
N ASP A 109 12.47 -28.32 12.64
CA ASP A 109 13.45 -29.31 12.19
C ASP A 109 12.99 -30.77 12.39
N GLU A 110 11.96 -31.00 13.20
CA GLU A 110 11.30 -32.30 13.39
C GLU A 110 10.11 -32.53 12.44
N LEU A 111 9.72 -31.51 11.66
CA LEU A 111 8.65 -31.62 10.67
C LEU A 111 9.11 -32.41 9.45
N ALA A 112 8.17 -33.07 8.77
CA ALA A 112 8.45 -33.66 7.46
C ALA A 112 9.01 -32.59 6.49
N PRO A 113 9.92 -32.96 5.57
CA PRO A 113 10.60 -32.01 4.69
C PRO A 113 9.66 -30.99 4.04
N TRP A 114 10.04 -29.72 4.15
CA TRP A 114 9.28 -28.57 3.66
C TRP A 114 10.23 -27.55 3.04
N LYS A 115 9.67 -26.62 2.26
CA LYS A 115 10.42 -25.57 1.58
C LYS A 115 9.83 -24.21 1.90
N ILE A 116 10.67 -23.20 2.11
CA ILE A 116 10.25 -21.87 2.54
C ILE A 116 9.36 -21.18 1.51
N GLU A 117 9.59 -21.43 0.22
CA GLU A 117 8.78 -20.92 -0.89
C GLU A 117 7.33 -21.43 -0.89
N HIS A 118 7.04 -22.51 -0.16
CA HIS A 118 5.68 -23.04 -0.02
C HIS A 118 4.97 -22.53 1.25
N VAL A 119 5.68 -21.84 2.14
CA VAL A 119 5.11 -21.27 3.36
C VAL A 119 4.29 -20.04 2.99
N GLN A 120 3.05 -20.03 3.46
CA GLN A 120 2.09 -19.00 3.08
C GLN A 120 2.20 -17.76 3.99
N SER A 121 2.13 -16.60 3.36
CA SER A 121 1.97 -15.31 4.02
C SER A 121 0.79 -14.60 3.37
N HIS A 122 -0.19 -14.16 4.17
CA HIS A 122 -1.39 -13.50 3.65
C HIS A 122 -1.65 -12.19 4.38
N PRO A 123 -2.22 -11.18 3.71
CA PRO A 123 -2.68 -9.98 4.40
C PRO A 123 -3.67 -10.36 5.51
N MET A 124 -3.73 -9.59 6.59
CA MET A 124 -4.72 -9.83 7.65
C MET A 124 -6.13 -9.39 7.22
N VAL A 125 -6.21 -8.44 6.27
CA VAL A 125 -7.46 -7.92 5.69
C VAL A 125 -7.46 -8.15 4.18
N TRP A 126 -8.38 -8.98 3.73
CA TRP A 126 -8.46 -9.45 2.34
C TRP A 126 -9.42 -8.56 1.54
N ARG A 127 -9.11 -8.41 0.25
CA ARG A 127 -10.06 -7.93 -0.75
C ARG A 127 -10.97 -9.08 -1.16
N ASN A 128 -12.28 -8.84 -1.19
CA ASN A 128 -13.25 -9.81 -1.67
C ASN A 128 -13.67 -9.49 -3.11
N PRO A 129 -13.46 -10.39 -4.10
CA PRO A 129 -13.82 -10.16 -5.49
C PRO A 129 -15.30 -9.82 -5.70
N GLY A 130 -16.20 -10.37 -4.89
CA GLY A 130 -17.63 -10.07 -4.94
C GLY A 130 -18.05 -8.80 -4.21
N ARG A 131 -17.15 -8.19 -3.43
CA ARG A 131 -17.40 -6.98 -2.60
C ARG A 131 -16.12 -6.13 -2.53
N LEU A 132 -15.70 -5.59 -3.67
CA LEU A 132 -14.39 -4.92 -3.84
C LEU A 132 -14.12 -3.76 -2.87
N ASN A 133 -15.17 -3.10 -2.37
CA ASN A 133 -15.09 -1.93 -1.51
C ASN A 133 -15.24 -2.24 -0.01
N GLN A 134 -15.28 -3.52 0.37
CA GLN A 134 -15.42 -3.94 1.77
C GLN A 134 -14.14 -4.65 2.23
N PRO A 135 -13.47 -4.16 3.30
CA PRO A 135 -12.38 -4.89 3.93
C PRO A 135 -12.93 -6.14 4.63
N HIS A 136 -12.26 -7.28 4.50
CA HIS A 136 -12.61 -8.51 5.21
C HIS A 136 -11.47 -8.98 6.11
N LEU A 137 -11.65 -8.95 7.43
CA LEU A 137 -10.69 -9.52 8.38
C LEU A 137 -10.68 -11.05 8.23
N GLN A 138 -9.54 -11.62 7.84
CA GLN A 138 -9.38 -13.05 7.57
C GLN A 138 -8.08 -13.56 8.16
N ILE A 139 -8.18 -14.37 9.22
CA ILE A 139 -7.03 -14.87 9.97
C ILE A 139 -7.23 -16.35 10.26
N LEU A 140 -6.24 -17.17 9.94
CA LEU A 140 -6.21 -18.59 10.32
C LEU A 140 -5.44 -18.75 11.64
N GLY A 141 -6.08 -18.36 12.75
CA GLY A 141 -5.43 -18.13 14.04
C GLY A 141 -4.65 -19.31 14.62
N ALA A 142 -4.99 -20.56 14.27
CA ALA A 142 -4.28 -21.74 14.78
C ALA A 142 -2.86 -21.89 14.22
N TRP A 143 -2.62 -21.40 12.99
CA TRP A 143 -1.37 -21.64 12.25
C TRP A 143 -0.47 -20.41 12.20
N VAL A 144 -0.81 -19.33 12.91
CA VAL A 144 -0.02 -18.11 12.97
C VAL A 144 1.33 -18.38 13.65
N CYS A 145 2.42 -18.04 12.97
CA CYS A 145 3.78 -18.03 13.52
C CYS A 145 4.21 -16.62 13.92
N SER A 146 4.05 -15.66 13.01
CA SER A 146 4.47 -14.28 13.24
C SER A 146 3.56 -13.30 12.50
N LEU A 147 3.61 -12.04 12.93
CA LEU A 147 2.94 -10.92 12.29
C LEU A 147 3.97 -9.91 11.80
N ASN A 148 3.91 -9.59 10.52
CA ASN A 148 4.70 -8.51 9.91
C ASN A 148 3.76 -7.31 9.76
N THR A 149 3.87 -6.34 10.66
CA THR A 149 3.03 -5.15 10.66
C THR A 149 3.84 -3.94 10.21
N THR A 150 3.25 -3.10 9.36
CA THR A 150 3.81 -1.79 9.05
C THR A 150 3.02 -0.77 9.84
N GLY A 151 3.69 0.04 10.67
CA GLY A 151 3.02 1.13 11.37
C GLY A 151 2.28 2.05 10.39
N PRO A 152 0.95 2.22 10.47
CA PRO A 152 0.20 3.03 9.50
C PRO A 152 0.59 4.51 9.54
N SER A 153 0.81 5.01 10.76
CA SER A 153 1.32 6.35 11.03
C SER A 153 2.84 6.41 10.98
N THR A 154 3.48 5.26 11.16
CA THR A 154 4.91 5.15 11.41
C THR A 154 5.68 4.29 10.40
N GLY A 155 5.22 3.93 9.21
CA GLY A 155 6.01 3.24 8.15
C GLY A 155 6.88 2.01 8.51
N LYS A 156 6.96 1.58 9.76
CA LYS A 156 8.03 0.80 10.35
C LYS A 156 7.55 -0.62 10.34
N ALA A 157 8.25 -1.46 9.58
CA ALA A 157 8.08 -2.88 9.64
C ALA A 157 8.47 -3.37 11.04
N THR A 158 7.50 -3.89 11.77
CA THR A 158 7.70 -4.58 13.04
C THR A 158 7.33 -6.04 12.83
N ILE A 159 8.22 -6.93 13.25
CA ILE A 159 7.98 -8.36 13.27
C ILE A 159 7.61 -8.73 14.71
N ILE A 160 6.43 -9.32 14.88
CA ILE A 160 6.00 -9.96 16.13
C ILE A 160 6.19 -11.46 15.89
N ASP A 161 7.35 -11.99 16.27
CA ASP A 161 7.77 -13.39 16.07
C ASP A 161 7.55 -14.28 17.31
N ASP A 162 7.20 -13.68 18.45
CA ASP A 162 6.65 -14.42 19.58
C ASP A 162 5.28 -15.01 19.20
N VAL A 163 5.22 -16.33 19.04
CA VAL A 163 4.03 -17.07 18.62
C VAL A 163 2.86 -16.87 19.59
N ALA A 164 3.13 -16.77 20.90
CA ALA A 164 2.09 -16.58 21.90
C ALA A 164 1.43 -15.21 21.74
N GLU A 165 2.25 -14.17 21.57
CA GLU A 165 1.81 -12.79 21.39
C GLU A 165 1.09 -12.60 20.05
N ALA A 166 1.66 -13.11 18.96
CA ALA A 166 1.04 -13.07 17.63
C ALA A 166 -0.37 -13.68 17.63
N ARG A 167 -0.53 -14.85 18.26
CA ARG A 167 -1.84 -15.51 18.41
C ARG A 167 -2.78 -14.78 19.35
N ARG A 168 -2.27 -14.20 20.45
CA ARG A 168 -3.06 -13.38 21.38
C ARG A 168 -3.68 -12.18 20.66
N ILE A 169 -2.88 -11.47 19.86
CA ILE A 169 -3.34 -10.34 19.04
C ILE A 169 -4.41 -10.80 18.06
N CYS A 170 -4.13 -11.84 17.26
CA CYS A 170 -5.08 -12.39 16.29
C CYS A 170 -6.41 -12.77 16.94
N ARG A 171 -6.36 -13.47 18.08
CA ARG A 171 -7.55 -13.86 18.84
C ARG A 171 -8.34 -12.65 19.33
N SER A 172 -7.67 -11.60 19.81
CA SER A 172 -8.32 -10.37 20.26
C SER A 172 -9.16 -9.74 19.15
N LEU A 173 -8.60 -9.64 17.94
CA LEU A 173 -9.27 -9.09 16.76
C LEU A 173 -10.46 -9.98 16.34
N MET A 174 -10.23 -11.28 16.20
CA MET A 174 -11.27 -12.23 15.75
C MET A 174 -12.43 -12.37 16.75
N LYS A 175 -12.16 -12.29 18.05
CA LYS A 175 -13.15 -12.52 19.10
C LYS A 175 -14.28 -11.49 19.09
N LYS A 176 -14.07 -10.29 18.55
CA LYS A 176 -15.11 -9.23 18.51
C LYS A 176 -16.35 -9.64 17.71
N ALA A 177 -16.16 -10.49 16.70
CA ALA A 177 -17.25 -11.04 15.91
C ALA A 177 -17.85 -12.34 16.49
N MET A 178 -17.32 -12.85 17.61
CA MET A 178 -17.81 -14.08 18.25
C MET A 178 -18.90 -13.80 19.28
N SER A 179 -19.92 -13.04 18.88
CA SER A 179 -21.18 -12.89 19.62
C SER A 179 -22.28 -13.66 18.88
N ALA A 180 -23.21 -14.26 19.60
CA ALA A 180 -24.29 -15.06 19.01
C ALA A 180 -25.11 -14.28 17.95
N GLU A 181 -25.22 -12.96 18.11
CA GLU A 181 -25.93 -12.07 17.18
C GLU A 181 -25.22 -11.87 15.83
N TYR A 182 -23.90 -12.10 15.78
CA TYR A 182 -23.06 -11.93 14.59
C TYR A 182 -22.75 -13.24 13.88
N ILE A 183 -23.14 -14.37 14.47
CA ILE A 183 -22.86 -15.70 13.93
C ILE A 183 -24.12 -16.22 13.24
N TYR A 184 -24.01 -16.41 11.93
CA TYR A 184 -25.03 -17.14 11.18
C TYR A 184 -24.76 -18.65 11.31
N ALA A 185 -25.50 -19.33 12.18
CA ALA A 185 -25.52 -20.78 12.24
C ALA A 185 -26.64 -21.32 11.36
N HIS A 186 -26.29 -21.93 10.23
CA HIS A 186 -27.28 -22.54 9.35
C HIS A 186 -27.77 -23.85 9.95
N ALA A 187 -28.93 -23.83 10.61
CA ALA A 187 -29.64 -25.03 11.03
C ALA A 187 -30.01 -25.82 9.76
N TRP A 188 -29.32 -26.94 9.55
CA TRP A 188 -29.40 -27.74 8.34
C TRP A 188 -30.62 -28.67 8.38
N GLU A 189 -31.29 -28.84 7.24
CA GLU A 189 -32.28 -29.90 6.98
C GLU A 189 -31.77 -30.83 5.87
N GLU A 190 -32.20 -32.09 5.86
CA GLU A 190 -31.77 -33.05 4.83
C GLU A 190 -32.05 -32.52 3.41
N GLY A 191 -31.01 -32.49 2.58
CA GLY A 191 -31.07 -31.94 1.22
C GLY A 191 -30.68 -30.46 1.09
N ASP A 192 -30.32 -29.75 2.17
CA ASP A 192 -29.82 -28.39 2.06
C ASP A 192 -28.41 -28.34 1.44
N LEU A 193 -28.23 -27.50 0.41
CA LEU A 193 -26.94 -27.16 -0.20
C LEU A 193 -26.53 -25.73 0.18
N VAL A 194 -25.40 -25.59 0.86
CA VAL A 194 -24.84 -24.29 1.27
C VAL A 194 -23.60 -23.97 0.44
N ILE A 195 -23.65 -22.85 -0.28
CA ILE A 195 -22.53 -22.31 -1.07
C ILE A 195 -22.10 -20.99 -0.45
N PHE A 196 -20.81 -20.85 -0.16
CA PHE A 196 -20.23 -19.64 0.44
C PHE A 196 -18.86 -19.32 -0.16
N HIS A 197 -18.50 -18.04 -0.13
CA HIS A 197 -17.21 -17.56 -0.63
C HIS A 197 -16.21 -17.51 0.52
N ASN A 198 -15.20 -18.38 0.50
CA ASN A 198 -14.31 -18.58 1.65
C ASN A 198 -13.46 -17.33 1.99
N GLN A 199 -13.15 -16.46 1.02
CA GLN A 199 -12.46 -15.19 1.30
C GLN A 199 -13.35 -14.15 2.02
N GLY A 200 -14.67 -14.39 2.09
CA GLY A 200 -15.64 -13.47 2.68
C GLY A 200 -16.07 -13.83 4.11
N VAL A 201 -15.87 -15.10 4.52
CA VAL A 201 -16.42 -15.62 5.79
C VAL A 201 -15.43 -16.54 6.50
N LEU A 202 -15.36 -16.43 7.83
CA LEU A 202 -14.84 -17.49 8.69
C LEU A 202 -15.97 -18.52 8.91
N HIS A 203 -15.63 -19.79 9.01
CA HIS A 203 -16.64 -20.83 9.25
C HIS A 203 -16.14 -21.95 10.16
N SER A 204 -17.06 -22.56 10.91
CA SER A 204 -16.77 -23.67 11.82
C SER A 204 -18.00 -24.55 12.04
N ILE A 205 -17.81 -25.80 12.47
CA ILE A 205 -18.89 -26.74 12.78
C ILE A 205 -19.36 -26.51 14.22
N THR A 206 -20.68 -26.57 14.45
CA THR A 206 -21.31 -26.24 15.72
C THR A 206 -21.65 -27.50 16.54
N GLY A 207 -20.67 -28.12 17.18
CA GLY A 207 -20.90 -29.24 18.11
C GLY A 207 -21.49 -30.50 17.46
N GLN A 208 -22.12 -31.36 18.26
CA GLN A 208 -22.55 -32.72 17.89
C GLN A 208 -24.07 -32.88 17.93
N LEU A 209 -24.65 -33.57 16.94
CA LEU A 209 -25.99 -34.15 17.04
C LEU A 209 -25.95 -35.32 18.04
N LYS A 210 -26.96 -35.49 18.89
CA LYS A 210 -26.95 -36.48 20.00
C LYS A 210 -26.51 -37.88 19.55
N ASP A 211 -27.37 -38.58 18.81
CA ASP A 211 -27.18 -39.99 18.44
C ASP A 211 -26.95 -40.17 16.92
N GLU A 212 -26.87 -39.08 16.16
CA GLU A 212 -26.77 -39.09 14.70
C GLU A 212 -25.39 -38.60 14.24
N LYS A 213 -24.86 -39.25 13.20
CA LYS A 213 -23.63 -38.80 12.53
C LYS A 213 -24.02 -37.90 11.36
N ARG A 214 -23.60 -36.63 11.40
CA ARG A 214 -23.63 -35.77 10.22
C ARG A 214 -22.52 -36.18 9.25
N LEU A 215 -22.90 -36.60 8.05
CA LEU A 215 -21.99 -36.69 6.91
C LEU A 215 -21.99 -35.34 6.18
N MET A 216 -20.96 -34.52 6.40
CA MET A 216 -20.76 -33.29 5.65
C MET A 216 -19.99 -33.61 4.37
N TRP A 217 -20.66 -33.44 3.23
CA TRP A 217 -20.02 -33.47 1.92
C TRP A 217 -19.57 -32.05 1.57
N GLN A 218 -18.27 -31.79 1.74
CA GLN A 218 -17.68 -30.50 1.40
C GLN A 218 -16.93 -30.63 0.07
N CYS A 219 -17.35 -29.83 -0.92
CA CYS A 219 -16.55 -29.57 -2.11
C CYS A 219 -15.95 -28.17 -1.94
N THR A 220 -14.62 -28.08 -1.93
CA THR A 220 -13.92 -26.80 -1.82
C THR A 220 -13.53 -26.34 -3.21
N MET A 221 -14.04 -25.19 -3.65
CA MET A 221 -13.48 -24.46 -4.77
C MET A 221 -12.17 -23.83 -4.28
N ALA A 222 -11.04 -24.47 -4.58
CA ALA A 222 -9.74 -23.88 -4.30
C ALA A 222 -9.58 -22.63 -5.17
N SER A 223 -9.35 -21.48 -4.56
CA SER A 223 -9.02 -20.27 -5.31
C SER A 223 -7.69 -20.50 -6.03
N SER A 224 -7.67 -20.37 -7.35
CA SER A 224 -6.44 -20.38 -8.16
C SER A 224 -5.56 -19.16 -7.90
N VAL A 225 -6.08 -18.15 -7.19
CA VAL A 225 -5.41 -16.88 -6.90
C VAL A 225 -5.26 -16.69 -5.37
N PRO A 226 -4.09 -16.26 -4.87
CA PRO A 226 -3.91 -15.93 -3.47
C PRO A 226 -4.77 -14.71 -3.05
N PRO A 227 -5.07 -14.55 -1.76
CA PRO A 227 -5.81 -13.38 -1.27
C PRO A 227 -5.02 -12.08 -1.49
N GLU A 228 -5.69 -11.07 -2.05
CA GLU A 228 -5.15 -9.73 -2.24
C GLU A 228 -5.32 -8.88 -0.98
N ARG A 229 -4.38 -7.97 -0.73
CA ARG A 229 -4.51 -6.95 0.31
C ARG A 229 -5.64 -5.99 -0.06
N PHE A 230 -6.42 -5.54 0.93
CA PHE A 230 -7.49 -4.57 0.69
C PHE A 230 -6.96 -3.21 0.19
N THR A 231 -5.78 -2.76 0.62
CA THR A 231 -5.17 -1.49 0.21
C THR A 231 -4.20 -1.66 -0.96
N GLY A 232 -4.26 -0.76 -1.93
CA GLY A 232 -3.35 -0.69 -3.08
C GLY A 232 -2.02 0.02 -2.82
N SER A 233 -1.63 0.22 -1.56
CA SER A 233 -0.37 0.91 -1.19
C SER A 233 0.88 0.10 -1.57
N VAL A 234 0.74 -1.21 -1.74
CA VAL A 234 1.81 -2.15 -2.09
C VAL A 234 1.52 -2.73 -3.48
N PHE A 235 2.16 -2.14 -4.50
CA PHE A 235 2.01 -2.54 -5.91
C PHE A 235 3.11 -3.54 -6.35
N THR A 236 4.29 -3.44 -5.74
CA THR A 236 5.41 -4.37 -5.86
C THR A 236 5.47 -5.26 -4.63
N LYS A 237 5.99 -6.48 -4.77
CA LYS A 237 6.15 -7.42 -3.65
C LYS A 237 7.23 -6.91 -2.70
N THR A 238 8.31 -6.40 -3.27
CA THR A 238 9.42 -5.80 -2.51
C THR A 238 9.16 -4.31 -2.31
N ILE A 239 9.47 -3.82 -1.10
CA ILE A 239 9.43 -2.40 -0.75
C ILE A 239 10.75 -1.97 -0.13
N HIS A 240 11.15 -0.73 -0.36
CA HIS A 240 12.41 -0.15 0.09
C HIS A 240 12.17 1.08 0.97
N SER A 241 13.05 1.27 1.96
CA SER A 241 13.10 2.45 2.83
C SER A 241 14.38 3.27 2.64
N ASP A 242 15.28 2.83 1.77
CA ASP A 242 16.55 3.49 1.46
C ASP A 242 16.92 3.21 -0.01
N THR A 243 17.92 3.93 -0.52
CA THR A 243 18.48 3.67 -1.84
C THR A 243 18.99 2.23 -1.96
N TYR A 244 18.93 1.68 -3.17
CA TYR A 244 19.35 0.33 -3.50
C TYR A 244 19.94 0.28 -4.90
N ASP A 245 20.64 -0.81 -5.20
CA ASP A 245 21.55 -0.92 -6.34
C ASP A 245 20.93 -0.54 -7.71
N PHE A 246 19.64 -0.83 -7.89
CA PHE A 246 18.93 -0.63 -9.16
C PHE A 246 18.55 0.84 -9.44
N ILE A 247 18.40 1.66 -8.40
CA ILE A 247 18.06 3.09 -8.52
C ILE A 247 19.21 4.02 -8.14
N ASP A 248 20.39 3.47 -7.82
CA ASP A 248 21.57 4.23 -7.44
C ASP A 248 21.85 5.34 -8.47
N SER A 249 21.74 6.60 -8.02
CA SER A 249 21.86 7.76 -8.91
C SER A 249 23.26 7.92 -9.52
N SER A 250 24.30 7.27 -8.99
CA SER A 250 25.61 7.24 -9.63
C SER A 250 25.66 6.42 -10.93
N LYS A 251 24.64 5.59 -11.17
CA LYS A 251 24.47 4.77 -12.39
C LYS A 251 23.44 5.35 -13.37
N VAL A 252 22.82 6.47 -13.01
CA VAL A 252 21.82 7.16 -13.83
C VAL A 252 22.51 8.23 -14.68
N ASP A 253 22.13 8.39 -15.94
CA ASP A 253 22.73 9.38 -16.84
C ASP A 253 21.85 10.64 -17.04
N HIS A 254 22.27 11.75 -16.43
CA HIS A 254 21.71 13.10 -16.64
C HIS A 254 22.74 14.07 -17.22
N VAL A 255 23.79 13.59 -17.89
CA VAL A 255 24.82 14.46 -18.49
C VAL A 255 24.21 15.41 -19.52
N GLY A 256 24.60 16.69 -19.46
CA GLY A 256 24.10 17.74 -20.35
C GLY A 256 22.70 18.27 -20.00
N ARG A 257 22.07 17.76 -18.94
CA ARG A 257 20.70 18.11 -18.53
C ARG A 257 20.67 19.27 -17.54
N SER A 258 19.59 20.05 -17.62
CA SER A 258 19.24 21.12 -16.68
C SER A 258 18.03 20.74 -15.85
N ILE A 259 18.21 20.73 -14.53
CA ILE A 259 17.21 20.27 -13.56
C ILE A 259 16.79 21.43 -12.66
N LEU A 260 15.49 21.60 -12.46
CA LEU A 260 14.96 22.54 -11.47
C LEU A 260 14.22 21.81 -10.36
N VAL A 261 14.54 22.13 -9.10
CA VAL A 261 13.87 21.58 -7.91
C VAL A 261 13.33 22.71 -7.04
N THR A 262 12.01 22.69 -6.81
CA THR A 262 11.36 23.63 -5.88
C THR A 262 11.32 23.08 -4.45
N GLY A 263 11.35 23.95 -3.45
CA GLY A 263 11.39 23.54 -2.03
C GLY A 263 12.69 22.78 -1.68
N ALA A 264 13.82 23.21 -2.23
CA ALA A 264 15.08 22.46 -2.21
C ALA A 264 16.07 22.88 -1.10
N SER A 265 15.65 23.71 -0.14
CA SER A 265 16.52 24.12 0.97
C SER A 265 16.71 23.04 2.05
N SER A 266 15.97 21.93 1.99
CA SER A 266 16.08 20.80 2.92
C SER A 266 15.34 19.55 2.43
N GLY A 267 15.41 18.45 3.19
CA GLY A 267 14.54 17.28 3.04
C GLY A 267 14.60 16.63 1.66
N ILE A 268 13.42 16.25 1.14
CA ILE A 268 13.26 15.56 -0.15
C ILE A 268 13.81 16.39 -1.31
N GLY A 269 13.59 17.72 -1.30
CA GLY A 269 14.06 18.60 -2.38
C GLY A 269 15.59 18.63 -2.46
N LEU A 270 16.27 18.76 -1.31
CA LEU A 270 17.73 18.72 -1.26
C LEU A 270 18.27 17.34 -1.68
N ALA A 271 17.69 16.26 -1.18
CA ALA A 271 18.10 14.91 -1.55
C ALA A 271 17.91 14.61 -3.04
N THR A 272 16.81 15.11 -3.62
CA THR A 272 16.55 15.03 -5.07
C THR A 272 17.64 15.78 -5.84
N ALA A 273 17.99 17.00 -5.42
CA ALA A 273 19.07 17.76 -6.03
C ALA A 273 20.40 16.99 -5.98
N CYS A 274 20.80 16.48 -4.81
CA CYS A 274 22.02 15.68 -4.67
C CYS A 274 22.01 14.43 -5.57
N SER A 275 20.86 13.80 -5.78
CA SER A 275 20.74 12.63 -6.65
C SER A 275 20.98 13.00 -8.11
N PHE A 276 20.43 14.13 -8.59
CA PHE A 276 20.72 14.64 -9.93
C PHE A 276 22.18 15.11 -10.09
N VAL A 277 22.82 15.63 -9.03
CA VAL A 277 24.27 15.92 -9.04
C VAL A 277 25.06 14.63 -9.30
N ARG A 278 24.77 13.56 -8.54
CA ARG A 278 25.46 12.26 -8.68
C ARG A 278 25.26 11.65 -10.06
N ALA A 279 24.07 11.86 -10.66
CA ALA A 279 23.75 11.43 -12.01
C ALA A 279 24.37 12.31 -13.12
N GLY A 280 25.18 13.32 -12.77
CA GLY A 280 25.92 14.12 -13.75
C GLY A 280 25.14 15.26 -14.41
N ALA A 281 24.01 15.69 -13.83
CA ALA A 281 23.30 16.88 -14.30
C ALA A 281 24.27 18.06 -14.44
N SER A 282 24.23 18.76 -15.58
CA SER A 282 25.18 19.85 -15.86
C SER A 282 24.75 21.17 -15.22
N GLN A 283 23.47 21.35 -14.96
CA GLN A 283 22.93 22.53 -14.31
C GLN A 283 21.83 22.13 -13.33
N ILE A 284 21.86 22.71 -12.13
CA ILE A 284 20.84 22.48 -11.11
C ILE A 284 20.38 23.82 -10.56
N ALA A 285 19.11 24.13 -10.77
CA ALA A 285 18.44 25.28 -10.19
C ALA A 285 17.64 24.85 -8.95
N LEU A 286 18.00 25.41 -7.79
CA LEU A 286 17.33 25.18 -6.53
C LEU A 286 16.50 26.41 -6.15
N THR A 287 15.23 26.19 -5.82
CA THR A 287 14.38 27.26 -5.32
C THR A 287 13.75 26.91 -3.98
N SER A 288 13.58 27.91 -3.12
CA SER A 288 12.88 27.75 -1.84
C SER A 288 12.41 29.10 -1.31
N ILE A 289 11.33 29.10 -0.53
CA ILE A 289 10.91 30.27 0.25
C ILE A 289 11.85 30.48 1.45
N GLU A 290 12.41 29.39 1.96
CA GLU A 290 13.37 29.44 3.05
C GLU A 290 14.77 29.80 2.52
N PRO A 291 15.59 30.50 3.32
CA PRO A 291 17.01 30.67 3.01
C PRO A 291 17.72 29.32 2.82
N PHE A 292 18.76 29.32 1.98
CA PHE A 292 19.61 28.16 1.76
C PHE A 292 20.75 28.16 2.79
N PRO A 293 20.73 27.25 3.78
CA PRO A 293 21.77 27.20 4.78
C PRO A 293 23.03 26.53 4.20
N THR A 294 24.17 26.65 4.90
CA THR A 294 25.48 26.17 4.43
C THR A 294 25.47 24.67 4.09
N GLU A 295 24.71 23.88 4.83
CA GLU A 295 24.57 22.44 4.67
C GLU A 295 24.05 22.03 3.28
N VAL A 296 23.27 22.91 2.61
CA VAL A 296 22.84 22.64 1.22
C VAL A 296 24.05 22.66 0.28
N TYR A 297 24.91 23.66 0.40
CA TYR A 297 26.10 23.79 -0.44
C TYR A 297 27.09 22.66 -0.18
N GLU A 298 27.25 22.28 1.09
CA GLU A 298 28.09 21.15 1.49
C GLU A 298 27.56 19.83 0.92
N ALA A 299 26.24 19.57 1.04
CA ALA A 299 25.62 18.37 0.50
C ALA A 299 25.75 18.27 -1.03
N ILE A 300 25.55 19.37 -1.75
CA ILE A 300 25.74 19.41 -3.22
C ILE A 300 27.22 19.18 -3.58
N SER A 301 28.14 19.80 -2.84
CA SER A 301 29.58 19.63 -3.06
C SER A 301 30.07 18.22 -2.74
N GLU A 302 29.50 17.57 -1.74
CA GLU A 302 29.75 16.17 -1.41
C GLU A 302 29.20 15.24 -2.49
N ALA A 303 27.95 15.46 -2.92
CA ALA A 303 27.35 14.71 -4.01
C ALA A 303 28.21 14.77 -5.29
N ALA A 304 28.71 15.95 -5.65
CA ALA A 304 29.60 16.13 -6.80
C ALA A 304 30.93 15.37 -6.63
N ARG A 305 31.49 15.31 -5.42
CA ARG A 305 32.73 14.56 -5.12
C ARG A 305 32.53 13.05 -5.09
N SER A 306 31.31 12.59 -4.82
CA SER A 306 30.97 11.16 -4.75
C SER A 306 30.73 10.49 -6.11
N CYS A 307 30.85 11.24 -7.22
CA CYS A 307 30.62 10.74 -8.57
C CYS A 307 31.77 11.10 -9.51
N ASN A 308 31.81 10.49 -10.69
CA ASN A 308 32.84 10.74 -11.71
C ASN A 308 32.44 11.84 -12.72
N HIS A 309 31.42 12.64 -12.41
CA HIS A 309 30.94 13.71 -13.27
C HIS A 309 31.50 15.08 -12.83
N PRO A 310 31.67 16.03 -13.77
CA PRO A 310 31.98 17.41 -13.41
C PRO A 310 30.89 18.01 -12.50
N PRO A 311 31.25 18.89 -11.54
CA PRO A 311 30.26 19.60 -10.73
C PRO A 311 29.28 20.41 -11.61
N PRO A 312 27.97 20.44 -11.26
CA PRO A 312 27.00 21.24 -12.01
C PRO A 312 27.24 22.73 -11.84
N THR A 313 26.72 23.51 -12.78
CA THR A 313 26.40 24.91 -12.52
C THR A 313 25.24 24.98 -11.54
N LEU A 314 25.51 25.38 -10.30
CA LEU A 314 24.50 25.53 -9.25
C LEU A 314 23.88 26.93 -9.31
N LEU A 315 22.57 27.00 -9.45
CA LEU A 315 21.80 28.24 -9.41
C LEU A 315 20.84 28.20 -8.23
N ILE A 316 20.82 29.24 -7.41
CA ILE A 316 20.00 29.31 -6.21
C ILE A 316 19.14 30.55 -6.25
N TYR A 317 17.84 30.38 -6.02
CA TYR A 317 16.86 31.45 -6.03
C TYR A 317 15.93 31.36 -4.83
N HIS A 318 15.75 32.48 -4.14
CA HIS A 318 14.61 32.63 -3.24
C HIS A 318 13.33 32.70 -4.07
N LEU A 319 12.37 31.82 -3.80
CA LEU A 319 11.11 31.74 -4.54
C LEU A 319 9.95 31.38 -3.62
N ASP A 320 8.93 32.23 -3.60
CA ASP A 320 7.61 31.89 -3.08
C ASP A 320 6.73 31.42 -4.24
N VAL A 321 6.30 30.15 -4.19
CA VAL A 321 5.41 29.56 -5.21
C VAL A 321 4.01 30.18 -5.20
N ASN A 322 3.66 30.94 -4.17
CA ASN A 322 2.40 31.66 -4.07
C ASN A 322 2.47 33.11 -4.58
N ASP A 323 3.66 33.65 -4.85
CA ASP A 323 3.85 35.00 -5.40
C ASP A 323 4.16 34.94 -6.90
N LEU A 324 3.23 35.47 -7.72
CA LEU A 324 3.40 35.57 -9.16
C LEU A 324 4.63 36.37 -9.58
N LYS A 325 5.00 37.42 -8.83
CA LYS A 325 6.17 38.24 -9.16
C LYS A 325 7.44 37.42 -8.93
N SER A 326 7.57 36.79 -7.76
CA SER A 326 8.67 35.87 -7.43
C SER A 326 8.84 34.76 -8.47
N ILE A 327 7.76 34.10 -8.89
CA ILE A 327 7.81 33.06 -9.93
C ILE A 327 8.29 33.64 -11.26
N SER A 328 7.70 34.76 -11.69
CA SER A 328 8.01 35.36 -12.98
C SER A 328 9.45 35.86 -13.09
N SER A 329 10.01 36.42 -12.01
CA SER A 329 11.39 36.91 -11.98
C SER A 329 12.38 35.75 -11.97
N THR A 330 12.13 34.72 -11.17
CA THR A 330 12.98 33.52 -11.11
C THR A 330 12.94 32.74 -12.43
N ALA A 331 11.76 32.52 -13.03
CA ALA A 331 11.65 31.85 -14.34
C ALA A 331 12.43 32.60 -15.44
N LYS A 332 12.38 33.94 -15.45
CA LYS A 332 13.20 34.77 -16.36
C LYS A 332 14.69 34.63 -16.06
N ALA A 333 15.09 34.61 -14.79
CA ALA A 333 16.49 34.45 -14.39
C ALA A 333 17.05 33.09 -14.82
N ILE A 334 16.31 32.00 -14.61
CA ILE A 334 16.67 30.65 -15.05
C ILE A 334 16.75 30.57 -16.57
N THR A 335 15.75 31.11 -17.28
CA THR A 335 15.76 31.15 -18.74
C THR A 335 17.01 31.87 -19.26
N LYS A 336 17.40 32.98 -18.63
CA LYS A 336 18.59 33.74 -19.00
C LYS A 336 19.90 33.02 -18.65
N ALA A 337 19.97 32.33 -17.51
CA ALA A 337 21.18 31.66 -17.05
C ALA A 337 21.43 30.33 -17.77
N CYS A 338 20.38 29.54 -17.97
CA CYS A 338 20.46 28.18 -18.49
C CYS A 338 20.14 28.08 -19.99
N GLY A 339 19.15 28.86 -20.46
CA GLY A 339 18.58 28.73 -21.80
C GLY A 339 17.88 27.39 -22.09
N ARG A 340 17.85 26.47 -21.12
CA ARG A 340 17.36 25.08 -21.23
C ARG A 340 16.77 24.63 -19.89
N LEU A 341 15.75 23.78 -19.99
CA LEU A 341 15.21 23.02 -18.86
C LEU A 341 14.80 21.63 -19.35
N ASP A 342 15.32 20.58 -18.73
CA ASP A 342 15.02 19.19 -19.09
C ASP A 342 14.02 18.56 -18.13
N VAL A 343 14.17 18.83 -16.83
CA VAL A 343 13.34 18.25 -15.78
C VAL A 343 12.93 19.32 -14.78
N LEU A 344 11.62 19.44 -14.55
CA LEU A 344 11.05 20.26 -13.47
C LEU A 344 10.51 19.35 -12.37
N ILE A 345 11.01 19.53 -11.15
CA ILE A 345 10.52 18.85 -9.95
C ILE A 345 9.69 19.84 -9.10
N ASN A 346 8.37 19.68 -9.14
CA ASN A 346 7.44 20.42 -8.28
C ASN A 346 7.36 19.72 -6.90
N ASN A 347 8.32 20.01 -6.04
CA ASN A 347 8.44 19.44 -4.68
C ASN A 347 7.96 20.39 -3.57
N ALA A 348 7.96 21.72 -3.79
CA ALA A 348 7.47 22.67 -2.80
C ALA A 348 6.04 22.32 -2.34
N GLY A 349 5.81 22.34 -1.04
CA GLY A 349 4.53 21.98 -0.45
C GLY A 349 4.39 22.41 1.00
N TYR A 350 3.15 22.43 1.47
CA TYR A 350 2.75 22.76 2.82
C TYR A 350 1.82 21.68 3.36
N MET A 351 1.93 21.38 4.65
CA MET A 351 0.99 20.52 5.37
C MET A 351 0.59 21.22 6.66
N PRO A 352 -0.72 21.44 6.88
CA PRO A 352 -1.19 22.02 8.12
C PRO A 352 -1.15 20.98 9.25
N VAL A 353 -1.24 21.46 10.49
CA VAL A 353 -1.53 20.58 11.63
C VAL A 353 -2.88 19.89 11.37
N PRO A 354 -2.98 18.56 11.55
CA PRO A 354 -4.22 17.86 11.33
C PRO A 354 -5.37 18.38 12.20
N SER A 355 -6.54 18.58 11.61
CA SER A 355 -7.73 19.09 12.30
C SER A 355 -9.02 18.60 11.62
N PRO A 356 -10.04 18.16 12.37
CA PRO A 356 -11.38 17.90 11.83
C PRO A 356 -11.90 19.08 11.02
N ILE A 357 -12.71 18.83 9.97
CA ILE A 357 -13.21 19.90 9.08
C ILE A 357 -13.95 21.01 9.85
N VAL A 358 -14.72 20.64 10.88
CA VAL A 358 -15.47 21.61 11.69
C VAL A 358 -14.59 22.45 12.63
N GLU A 359 -13.35 22.01 12.85
CA GLU A 359 -12.36 22.66 13.72
C GLU A 359 -11.20 23.28 12.93
N SER A 360 -11.14 23.07 11.61
CA SER A 360 -10.06 23.59 10.77
C SER A 360 -10.20 25.10 10.56
N ASP A 361 -9.09 25.82 10.67
CA ASP A 361 -8.99 27.23 10.33
C ASP A 361 -9.07 27.44 8.81
N ASP A 362 -9.95 28.32 8.35
CA ASP A 362 -10.26 28.53 6.92
C ASP A 362 -9.04 29.06 6.14
N GLU A 363 -8.31 30.01 6.71
CA GLU A 363 -7.12 30.59 6.07
C GLU A 363 -6.01 29.54 5.93
N THR A 364 -5.75 28.74 6.96
CA THR A 364 -4.77 27.64 6.92
C THR A 364 -5.19 26.56 5.92
N TYR A 365 -6.48 26.26 5.84
CA TYR A 365 -7.04 25.30 4.91
C TYR A 365 -6.78 25.73 3.46
N TRP A 366 -7.14 26.96 3.12
CA TRP A 366 -6.92 27.50 1.77
C TRP A 366 -5.46 27.76 1.47
N HIS A 367 -4.66 28.20 2.45
CA HIS A 367 -3.22 28.32 2.29
C HIS A 367 -2.58 27.00 1.82
N THR A 368 -3.07 25.87 2.34
CA THR A 368 -2.64 24.53 1.87
C THR A 368 -2.91 24.33 0.38
N PHE A 369 -4.09 24.73 -0.12
CA PHE A 369 -4.41 24.71 -1.55
C PHE A 369 -3.58 25.69 -2.37
N GLU A 370 -3.34 26.88 -1.83
CA GLU A 370 -2.56 27.90 -2.50
C GLU A 370 -1.10 27.47 -2.73
N ILE A 371 -0.48 26.83 -1.75
CA ILE A 371 0.87 26.30 -1.91
C ILE A 371 0.86 25.04 -2.79
N ASN A 372 0.07 24.02 -2.42
CA ASN A 372 0.19 22.69 -3.03
C ASN A 372 -0.39 22.60 -4.45
N ILE A 373 -1.45 23.35 -4.74
CA ILE A 373 -2.11 23.34 -6.06
C ILE A 373 -1.77 24.59 -6.85
N ARG A 374 -2.08 25.78 -6.32
CA ARG A 374 -1.87 27.02 -7.07
C ARG A 374 -0.38 27.25 -7.34
N GLY A 375 0.49 26.94 -6.38
CA GLY A 375 1.94 26.99 -6.54
C GLY A 375 2.45 26.04 -7.63
N THR A 376 2.10 24.75 -7.54
CA THR A 376 2.45 23.72 -8.55
C THR A 376 1.99 24.12 -9.96
N TYR A 377 0.75 24.60 -10.09
CA TYR A 377 0.22 25.09 -11.36
C TYR A 377 1.01 26.29 -11.89
N ARG A 378 1.29 27.29 -11.05
CA ARG A 378 2.00 28.51 -11.48
C ARG A 378 3.44 28.25 -11.88
N MET A 379 4.16 27.41 -11.13
CA MET A 379 5.51 26.97 -11.47
C MET A 379 5.53 26.24 -12.81
N THR A 380 4.62 25.27 -12.98
CA THR A 380 4.45 24.55 -14.25
C THR A 380 4.17 25.52 -15.39
N LYS A 381 3.18 26.41 -15.26
CA LYS A 381 2.81 27.39 -16.29
C LYS A 381 3.98 28.31 -16.68
N ALA A 382 4.78 28.75 -15.72
CA ALA A 382 5.88 29.67 -15.97
C ALA A 382 7.08 29.01 -16.69
N LEU A 383 7.34 27.73 -16.40
CA LEU A 383 8.52 27.02 -16.89
C LEU A 383 8.25 26.07 -18.07
N LEU A 384 6.98 25.67 -18.28
CA LEU A 384 6.58 24.79 -19.37
C LEU A 384 7.05 25.29 -20.75
N PRO A 385 6.98 26.59 -21.10
CA PRO A 385 7.49 27.05 -22.38
C PRO A 385 9.00 26.80 -22.59
N LEU A 386 9.82 26.96 -21.54
CA LEU A 386 11.26 26.68 -21.58
C LEU A 386 11.54 25.18 -21.67
N LEU A 387 10.78 24.39 -20.91
CA LEU A 387 10.87 22.94 -20.94
C LEU A 387 10.58 22.39 -22.35
N LEU A 388 9.46 22.83 -22.97
CA LEU A 388 9.03 22.35 -24.28
C LEU A 388 9.91 22.86 -25.44
N SER A 389 10.49 24.06 -25.31
CA SER A 389 11.37 24.63 -26.34
C SER A 389 12.76 23.98 -26.40
N THR A 390 13.14 23.20 -25.38
CA THR A 390 14.38 22.43 -25.38
C THR A 390 14.23 21.24 -26.34
N ALA A 391 14.73 21.38 -27.57
CA ALA A 391 14.46 20.46 -28.69
C ALA A 391 14.87 19.00 -28.44
N ASP A 392 16.06 18.80 -27.87
CA ASP A 392 16.64 17.52 -27.45
C ASP A 392 16.42 17.23 -25.95
N GLY A 393 15.49 17.97 -25.32
CA GLY A 393 15.21 17.90 -23.89
C GLY A 393 14.41 16.67 -23.49
N LEU A 394 14.54 16.27 -22.22
CA LEU A 394 13.71 15.20 -21.65
C LEU A 394 12.23 15.59 -21.56
N LYS A 395 11.95 16.88 -21.39
CA LYS A 395 10.59 17.42 -21.25
C LYS A 395 9.80 16.73 -20.14
N THR A 396 10.44 16.58 -18.98
CA THR A 396 9.88 15.82 -17.85
C THR A 396 9.41 16.75 -16.74
N ILE A 397 8.20 16.54 -16.24
CA ILE A 397 7.68 17.17 -15.02
C ILE A 397 7.37 16.10 -13.99
N VAL A 398 7.98 16.20 -12.81
CA VAL A 398 7.67 15.33 -11.67
C VAL A 398 6.95 16.15 -10.61
N ASN A 399 5.71 15.77 -10.32
CA ASN A 399 4.90 16.43 -9.30
C ASN A 399 4.91 15.58 -8.02
N LEU A 400 5.34 16.15 -6.90
CA LEU A 400 5.34 15.43 -5.63
C LEU A 400 3.91 15.37 -5.08
N SER A 401 3.32 14.18 -5.12
CA SER A 401 2.04 13.86 -4.48
C SER A 401 2.31 13.24 -3.09
N SER A 402 1.45 12.33 -2.64
CA SER A 402 1.59 11.59 -1.39
C SER A 402 0.67 10.38 -1.39
N VAL A 403 0.97 9.38 -0.57
CA VAL A 403 0.01 8.32 -0.21
C VAL A 403 -1.28 8.90 0.38
N ALA A 404 -1.24 10.11 0.96
CA ALA A 404 -2.40 10.86 1.42
C ALA A 404 -3.40 11.23 0.30
N ALA A 405 -3.00 11.14 -0.97
CA ALA A 405 -3.94 11.25 -2.10
C ALA A 405 -4.89 10.04 -2.20
N HIS A 406 -4.52 8.90 -1.63
CA HIS A 406 -5.26 7.65 -1.69
C HIS A 406 -5.84 7.24 -0.33
N ASN A 407 -5.12 7.56 0.75
CA ASN A 407 -5.54 7.21 2.10
C ASN A 407 -6.60 8.20 2.59
N PHE A 408 -7.76 7.68 2.97
CA PHE A 408 -8.75 8.44 3.71
C PHE A 408 -8.36 8.47 5.19
N ARG A 409 -7.83 9.60 5.66
CA ARG A 409 -7.58 9.87 7.07
C ARG A 409 -8.50 11.00 7.53
N PRO A 410 -9.38 10.79 8.53
CA PRO A 410 -10.05 11.89 9.21
C PRO A 410 -9.02 12.94 9.62
N ASP A 411 -9.37 14.22 9.72
CA ASP A 411 -8.49 15.36 10.09
C ASP A 411 -7.47 15.86 9.04
N SER A 412 -7.30 15.16 7.91
CA SER A 412 -6.23 15.45 6.93
C SER A 412 -6.74 16.01 5.61
N SER A 413 -7.99 16.52 5.57
CA SER A 413 -8.73 16.81 4.34
C SER A 413 -8.05 17.84 3.44
N ALA A 414 -7.53 18.95 3.99
CA ALA A 414 -6.83 19.97 3.20
C ALA A 414 -5.63 19.36 2.45
N TYR A 415 -4.74 18.68 3.16
CA TYR A 415 -3.55 18.08 2.57
C TYR A 415 -3.90 16.95 1.60
N GLY A 416 -4.72 15.99 2.01
CA GLY A 416 -5.11 14.84 1.19
C GLY A 416 -5.79 15.24 -0.12
N MET A 417 -6.73 16.20 -0.07
CA MET A 417 -7.39 16.71 -1.27
C MET A 417 -6.42 17.45 -2.20
N THR A 418 -5.49 18.24 -1.67
CA THR A 418 -4.48 18.88 -2.54
C THR A 418 -3.60 17.85 -3.23
N LYS A 419 -3.14 16.81 -2.51
CA LYS A 419 -2.33 15.76 -3.14
C LYS A 419 -3.12 14.91 -4.15
N PHE A 420 -4.41 14.70 -3.93
CA PHE A 420 -5.33 14.11 -4.92
C PHE A 420 -5.51 15.02 -6.15
N ALA A 421 -5.72 16.32 -5.95
CA ALA A 421 -5.89 17.27 -7.04
C ALA A 421 -4.62 17.40 -7.91
N VAL A 422 -3.41 17.23 -7.35
CA VAL A 422 -2.16 17.14 -8.12
C VAL A 422 -2.20 15.98 -9.12
N LEU A 423 -2.78 14.83 -8.76
CA LEU A 423 -2.90 13.68 -9.68
C LEU A 423 -3.73 14.07 -10.91
N ARG A 424 -4.91 14.67 -10.67
CA ARG A 424 -5.80 15.12 -11.75
C ARG A 424 -5.19 16.26 -12.57
N PHE A 425 -4.50 17.21 -11.93
CA PHE A 425 -3.76 18.26 -12.63
C PHE A 425 -2.73 17.69 -13.60
N THR A 426 -2.01 16.65 -13.18
CA THR A 426 -1.00 15.97 -14.01
C THR A 426 -1.63 15.24 -15.20
N GLU A 427 -2.84 14.70 -15.05
CA GLU A 427 -3.62 14.14 -16.17
C GLU A 427 -3.95 15.20 -17.24
N PHE A 428 -4.48 16.37 -16.84
CA PHE A 428 -4.75 17.46 -17.77
C PHE A 428 -3.48 17.93 -18.48
N LEU A 429 -2.40 18.12 -17.71
CA LEU A 429 -1.11 18.56 -18.22
C LEU A 429 -0.57 17.61 -19.31
N CYS A 430 -0.64 16.30 -19.09
CA CYS A 430 -0.24 15.31 -20.09
C CYS A 430 -1.12 15.34 -21.33
N GLN A 431 -2.44 15.47 -21.15
CA GLN A 431 -3.40 15.45 -22.25
C GLN A 431 -3.25 16.67 -23.16
N GLU A 432 -2.97 17.84 -22.59
CA GLU A 432 -2.80 19.10 -23.32
C GLU A 432 -1.47 19.19 -24.09
N ASN A 433 -0.43 18.48 -23.65
CA ASN A 433 0.94 18.61 -24.17
C ASN A 433 1.52 17.28 -24.69
N HIS A 434 0.64 16.32 -25.04
CA HIS A 434 1.06 15.01 -25.52
C HIS A 434 1.89 15.11 -26.80
N GLU A 435 1.39 15.89 -27.78
CA GLU A 435 2.03 16.11 -29.08
C GLU A 435 3.38 16.86 -28.95
N ASP A 436 3.51 17.73 -27.95
CA ASP A 436 4.77 18.43 -27.64
C ASP A 436 5.82 17.52 -26.99
N GLY A 437 5.40 16.30 -26.65
CA GLY A 437 6.25 15.27 -26.09
C GLY A 437 6.44 15.38 -24.58
N LEU A 438 5.57 16.08 -23.86
CA LEU A 438 5.68 16.18 -22.41
C LEU A 438 5.56 14.80 -21.75
N VAL A 439 6.45 14.53 -20.79
CA VAL A 439 6.31 13.43 -19.84
C VAL A 439 6.02 14.01 -18.47
N ALA A 440 4.87 13.68 -17.87
CA ALA A 440 4.58 14.14 -16.52
C ALA A 440 3.94 13.05 -15.67
N PHE A 441 4.39 12.90 -14.43
CA PHE A 441 3.90 11.89 -13.51
C PHE A 441 3.99 12.36 -12.06
N CYS A 442 3.29 11.65 -11.17
CA CYS A 442 3.27 11.96 -9.76
C CYS A 442 4.07 10.94 -8.96
N VAL A 443 4.84 11.43 -7.99
CA VAL A 443 5.61 10.57 -7.08
C VAL A 443 5.12 10.78 -5.65
N HIS A 444 4.81 9.68 -4.96
CA HIS A 444 4.85 9.65 -3.51
C HIS A 444 6.29 9.37 -3.06
N PRO A 445 6.90 10.29 -2.29
CA PRO A 445 8.32 10.19 -1.96
C PRO A 445 8.65 9.16 -0.88
N GLY A 446 7.65 8.55 -0.23
CA GLY A 446 7.84 7.70 0.95
C GLY A 446 7.50 8.40 2.26
N ALA A 447 7.68 7.67 3.37
CA ALA A 447 7.47 8.10 4.74
C ALA A 447 8.78 8.67 5.30
N ILE A 448 9.04 9.96 5.03
CA ILE A 448 10.34 10.60 5.33
C ILE A 448 10.17 11.70 6.39
N MET A 449 11.00 11.68 7.43
CA MET A 449 10.99 12.72 8.47
C MET A 449 11.59 14.01 7.89
N THR A 450 10.73 14.99 7.62
CA THR A 450 11.11 16.31 7.11
C THR A 450 10.49 17.40 8.00
N LYS A 451 10.90 18.66 7.84
CA LYS A 451 10.24 19.79 8.51
C LYS A 451 8.73 19.82 8.28
N LEU A 452 8.27 19.45 7.09
CA LEU A 452 6.84 19.37 6.76
C LEU A 452 6.12 18.34 7.66
N ALA A 453 6.79 17.26 8.04
CA ALA A 453 6.22 16.24 8.92
C ALA A 453 6.13 16.64 10.40
N GLU A 454 6.78 17.74 10.82
CA GLU A 454 6.69 18.24 12.20
C GLU A 454 5.26 18.67 12.57
N ALA A 455 4.43 19.01 11.58
CA ALA A 455 3.01 19.29 11.76
C ALA A 455 2.19 18.04 12.13
N MET A 456 2.70 16.83 11.87
CA MET A 456 2.03 15.58 12.25
C MET A 456 2.16 15.33 13.76
N PRO A 457 1.23 14.58 14.39
CA PRO A 457 1.35 14.17 15.78
C PRO A 457 2.67 13.44 16.02
N LYS A 458 3.36 13.72 17.13
CA LYS A 458 4.72 13.20 17.41
C LYS A 458 4.77 11.68 17.42
N GLU A 459 3.67 11.04 17.79
CA GLU A 459 3.50 9.59 17.83
C GLU A 459 3.64 8.96 16.43
N THR A 460 3.38 9.75 15.37
CA THR A 460 3.53 9.32 13.97
C THR A 460 4.97 9.46 13.46
N HIS A 461 5.83 10.27 14.11
CA HIS A 461 7.18 10.56 13.63
C HIS A 461 8.11 9.34 13.68
N ALA A 462 7.83 8.35 14.54
CA ALA A 462 8.66 7.18 14.85
C ALA A 462 8.86 6.20 13.67
N GLY A 463 8.64 6.70 12.48
CA GLY A 463 8.16 5.91 11.42
C GLY A 463 8.05 6.52 10.06
N LEU A 464 8.41 7.77 10.04
CA LEU A 464 8.95 8.39 8.87
C LEU A 464 10.42 7.92 8.76
N THR A 465 10.60 6.62 8.56
CA THR A 465 11.90 5.92 8.59
C THR A 465 12.62 5.93 7.26
N ASP A 466 11.91 6.26 6.17
CA ASP A 466 12.50 6.24 4.84
C ASP A 466 13.55 7.35 4.71
N LYS A 467 14.64 7.04 4.02
CA LYS A 467 15.70 8.01 3.78
C LYS A 467 15.29 8.99 2.69
N PRO A 468 15.59 10.29 2.82
CA PRO A 468 15.41 11.25 1.73
C PRO A 468 16.06 10.82 0.40
N ALA A 469 17.18 10.09 0.47
CA ALA A 469 17.87 9.53 -0.69
C ALA A 469 16.99 8.58 -1.51
N LEU A 470 16.12 7.76 -0.90
CA LEU A 470 15.19 6.88 -1.61
C LEU A 470 14.34 7.67 -2.62
N ALA A 471 13.75 8.77 -2.17
CA ALA A 471 12.93 9.64 -3.01
C ALA A 471 13.77 10.27 -4.13
N GLY A 472 14.94 10.84 -3.79
CA GLY A 472 15.79 11.52 -4.75
C GLY A 472 16.32 10.59 -5.84
N ASP A 473 16.83 9.43 -5.46
CA ASP A 473 17.38 8.42 -6.37
C ASP A 473 16.28 7.83 -7.26
N THR A 474 15.10 7.54 -6.70
CA THR A 474 13.95 7.08 -7.51
C THR A 474 13.51 8.15 -8.52
N ILE A 475 13.45 9.42 -8.13
CA ILE A 475 13.06 10.52 -9.04
C ILE A 475 14.09 10.68 -10.16
N ALA A 476 15.39 10.66 -9.83
CA ALA A 476 16.47 10.75 -10.83
C ALA A 476 16.40 9.58 -11.82
N PHE A 477 16.21 8.35 -11.31
CA PHE A 477 16.02 7.15 -12.12
C PHE A 477 14.79 7.26 -13.03
N LEU A 478 13.62 7.62 -12.49
CA LEU A 478 12.39 7.75 -13.28
C LEU A 478 12.49 8.83 -14.36
N ALA A 479 13.30 9.87 -14.13
CA ALA A 479 13.49 10.99 -15.03
C ALA A 479 14.62 10.79 -16.07
N GLU A 480 15.45 9.75 -15.97
CA GLU A 480 16.63 9.51 -16.85
C GLU A 480 16.32 9.55 -18.35
N GLY A 481 15.12 9.09 -18.72
CA GLY A 481 14.69 9.04 -20.10
C GLY A 481 13.21 9.37 -20.26
N ARG A 482 12.78 9.51 -21.52
CA ARG A 482 11.38 9.82 -21.85
C ARG A 482 10.49 8.58 -21.71
N ARG A 483 10.08 8.30 -20.47
CA ARG A 483 9.17 7.20 -20.12
C ARG A 483 7.71 7.61 -20.33
N GLN A 484 7.30 7.82 -21.58
CA GLN A 484 5.93 8.29 -21.91
C GLN A 484 4.80 7.43 -21.33
N TRP A 485 5.05 6.13 -21.11
CA TRP A 485 4.07 5.24 -20.48
C TRP A 485 3.81 5.60 -19.00
N LEU A 486 4.63 6.43 -18.35
CA LEU A 486 4.35 6.97 -17.03
C LEU A 486 3.37 8.14 -17.05
N ASN A 487 2.99 8.65 -18.22
CA ASN A 487 2.16 9.85 -18.31
C ASN A 487 0.89 9.76 -17.46
N ALA A 488 0.79 10.75 -16.58
CA ALA A 488 -0.28 10.97 -15.61
C ALA A 488 -0.48 9.85 -14.57
N ARG A 489 0.52 9.00 -14.36
CA ARG A 489 0.46 7.91 -13.38
C ARG A 489 1.07 8.34 -12.05
N TYR A 490 0.56 7.70 -11.00
CA TYR A 490 1.13 7.74 -9.66
C TYR A 490 2.18 6.62 -9.49
N VAL A 491 3.31 6.96 -8.87
CA VAL A 491 4.36 6.00 -8.51
C VAL A 491 4.77 6.23 -7.05
N SER A 492 4.98 5.17 -6.28
CA SER A 492 5.58 5.27 -4.95
C SER A 492 7.09 5.01 -5.02
N ALA A 493 7.89 5.85 -4.39
CA ALA A 493 9.33 5.64 -4.25
C ALA A 493 9.68 4.41 -3.41
N GLN A 494 8.76 3.96 -2.56
CA GLN A 494 8.93 2.74 -1.76
C GLN A 494 8.83 1.46 -2.59
N TRP A 495 8.31 1.52 -3.80
CA TRP A 495 8.20 0.33 -4.65
C TRP A 495 9.58 -0.08 -5.18
N ASP A 496 9.76 -1.38 -5.40
CA ASP A 496 10.93 -1.87 -6.12
C ASP A 496 10.81 -1.51 -7.62
N MET A 497 11.74 -0.71 -8.12
CA MET A 497 11.67 -0.19 -9.47
C MET A 497 11.93 -1.27 -10.53
N GLU A 498 12.64 -2.34 -10.21
CA GLU A 498 12.82 -3.46 -11.14
C GLU A 498 11.49 -4.22 -11.30
N GLU A 499 10.86 -4.60 -10.19
CA GLU A 499 9.53 -5.22 -10.19
C GLU A 499 8.47 -4.31 -10.83
N PHE A 500 8.54 -3.00 -10.58
CA PHE A 500 7.64 -2.01 -11.15
C PHE A 500 7.77 -1.94 -12.68
N LEU A 501 9.00 -1.93 -13.21
CA LEU A 501 9.23 -1.93 -14.66
C LEU A 501 8.74 -3.22 -15.32
N GLN A 502 8.89 -4.37 -14.66
CA GLN A 502 8.37 -5.66 -15.17
C GLN A 502 6.83 -5.66 -15.31
N LYS A 503 6.13 -4.81 -14.54
CA LYS A 503 4.67 -4.65 -14.60
C LYS A 503 4.19 -3.67 -15.67
N LYS A 504 5.07 -3.12 -16.53
CA LYS A 504 4.71 -2.11 -17.55
C LYS A 504 3.53 -2.53 -18.43
N ASP A 505 3.52 -3.74 -18.95
CA ASP A 505 2.46 -4.19 -19.86
C ASP A 505 1.12 -4.35 -19.14
N GLU A 506 1.15 -4.84 -17.89
CA GLU A 506 -0.01 -4.90 -16.99
C GLU A 506 -0.59 -3.50 -16.71
N ILE A 507 0.29 -2.51 -16.49
CA ILE A 507 -0.09 -1.12 -16.23
C ILE A 507 -0.72 -0.47 -17.46
N LEU A 508 -0.16 -0.71 -18.64
CA LEU A 508 -0.66 -0.18 -19.90
C LEU A 508 -2.00 -0.81 -20.29
N ALA A 509 -2.10 -2.14 -20.22
CA ALA A 509 -3.31 -2.87 -20.58
C ALA A 509 -4.52 -2.48 -19.71
N GLY A 510 -4.29 -2.22 -18.41
CA GLY A 510 -5.35 -1.86 -17.48
C GLY A 510 -5.52 -0.35 -17.22
N ASP A 511 -4.79 0.52 -17.92
CA ASP A 511 -4.65 1.96 -17.58
C ASP A 511 -4.44 2.21 -16.07
N LYS A 512 -3.64 1.35 -15.42
CA LYS A 512 -3.47 1.34 -13.96
C LYS A 512 -2.73 2.58 -13.48
N LEU A 513 -2.82 2.82 -12.16
CA LEU A 513 -2.12 3.88 -11.43
C LEU A 513 -2.60 5.29 -11.77
N LYS A 514 -3.82 5.39 -12.30
CA LYS A 514 -4.55 6.64 -12.51
C LYS A 514 -5.86 6.62 -11.72
N MET A 515 -6.41 7.80 -11.46
CA MET A 515 -7.69 7.91 -10.76
C MET A 515 -8.85 7.76 -11.74
N ARG A 516 -9.65 6.71 -11.55
CA ARG A 516 -10.81 6.38 -12.40
C ARG A 516 -12.04 6.13 -11.53
N MET A 517 -13.19 6.56 -12.03
CA MET A 517 -14.47 6.10 -11.50
C MET A 517 -14.69 4.67 -11.99
N THR A 518 -15.10 3.77 -11.10
CA THR A 518 -15.45 2.39 -11.43
C THR A 518 -16.98 2.27 -11.36
N PHE A 519 -17.59 1.61 -12.35
CA PHE A 519 -19.04 1.44 -12.47
C PHE A 519 -19.41 -0.03 -12.40
#